data_AF-A0A955EMC8-F1
#
_entry.id   AF-A0A955EMC8-F1
#
_cell.length_a   1.000
_cell.length_b   1.000
_cell.length_c   1.000
_cell.angle_alpha   90.00
_cell.angle_beta   90.00
_cell.angle_gamma   90.00
#
_symmetry.space_group_name_H-M   'P 1'
#
loop_
_entity.id
_entity.type
_entity.pdbx_description
1 polymer ?
#
loop_
_entity_poly.entity_id
_entity_poly.type
_entity_poly.pdbx_seq_one_letter_code
_entity_poly.pdbx_strand_id
1 'polypeptide(L)'
;LEREFRGKFKDFLLVEHPNDLPNEVRGKGGNITYAGFFLKDWLDKRKIKYSDVIVTTLDADNRTHPTYFDYLTYEYVVHLDRKNLSYQPICLFINNIWDAPAPMRVVATGNAFWNIISSMRPHTLRNFASHSQPMDALVEMNFWSTRTIVEDGHQYWRSYFHFKGNYGVVSIFVPIYQDAVLSSTYLRTLKAQFIQLRRWAYGASDIAYVATRIFTDRREVPLGPSLARLIRLIDGHVTLASIAILIAIGGWVPLFVNGQAAHSIAAHQLPEVISHIQQIALVGLFITVFFAFKMLPPRPLRYKRHRNVWMILQWFLMPVTAIVYSSASAFTSQTALLLGRYFDKFDVTEKATVKSKSK
;
A
#
# COMPACT_ATOMS: atom_id res chain seq x y z
N LEU A 1 -14.23 -17.05 17.87
CA LEU A 1 -13.14 -16.10 18.17
C LEU A 1 -13.02 -15.84 19.67
N GLU A 2 -14.02 -15.29 20.34
CA GLU A 2 -13.96 -15.01 21.79
C GLU A 2 -13.56 -16.24 22.63
N ARG A 3 -14.20 -17.41 22.39
CA ARG A 3 -13.83 -18.67 23.05
C ARG A 3 -12.38 -19.11 22.79
N GLU A 4 -11.86 -18.86 21.59
CA GLU A 4 -10.52 -19.29 21.15
C GLU A 4 -9.40 -18.43 21.73
N PHE A 5 -9.68 -17.15 21.95
CA PHE A 5 -8.71 -16.16 22.46
C PHE A 5 -8.91 -15.81 23.93
N ARG A 6 -9.86 -16.46 24.61
CA ARG A 6 -10.09 -16.31 26.05
C ARG A 6 -8.80 -16.59 26.83
N GLY A 7 -8.40 -15.66 27.69
CA GLY A 7 -7.19 -15.77 28.51
C GLY A 7 -5.87 -15.53 27.78
N LYS A 8 -5.88 -15.18 26.47
CA LYS A 8 -4.67 -14.81 25.72
C LYS A 8 -4.44 -13.30 25.66
N PHE A 9 -5.52 -12.53 25.58
CA PHE A 9 -5.48 -11.07 25.62
C PHE A 9 -6.00 -10.56 26.97
N LYS A 10 -5.56 -9.36 27.35
CA LYS A 10 -6.09 -8.66 28.52
C LYS A 10 -7.61 -8.51 28.42
N ASP A 11 -8.09 -8.05 27.26
CA ASP A 11 -9.50 -7.95 26.92
C ASP A 11 -9.68 -8.27 25.42
N PHE A 12 -10.83 -8.85 25.06
CA PHE A 12 -11.23 -9.13 23.69
C PHE A 12 -12.58 -8.46 23.43
N LEU A 13 -12.58 -7.37 22.66
CA LEU A 13 -13.75 -6.52 22.48
C LEU A 13 -14.26 -6.65 21.05
N LEU A 14 -15.55 -6.96 20.89
CA LEU A 14 -16.23 -6.99 19.60
C LEU A 14 -16.96 -5.66 19.41
N VAL A 15 -16.60 -4.95 18.34
CA VAL A 15 -17.23 -3.68 17.96
C VAL A 15 -17.73 -3.81 16.54
N GLU A 16 -19.04 -3.70 16.36
CA GLU A 16 -19.69 -3.70 15.06
C GLU A 16 -20.06 -2.27 14.69
N HIS A 17 -19.62 -1.84 13.51
CA HIS A 17 -19.99 -0.55 12.95
C HIS A 17 -21.43 -0.62 12.41
N PRO A 18 -22.31 0.33 12.75
CA PRO A 18 -23.70 0.33 12.27
C PRO A 18 -23.78 0.64 10.77
N ASN A 19 -24.60 -0.12 10.04
CA ASN A 19 -24.78 0.12 8.61
C ASN A 19 -25.39 1.51 8.33
N ASP A 20 -24.97 2.10 7.21
CA ASP A 20 -25.57 3.30 6.59
C ASP A 20 -25.56 4.57 7.44
N LEU A 21 -24.51 4.81 8.23
CA LEU A 21 -24.29 6.11 8.83
C LEU A 21 -24.22 7.20 7.75
N PRO A 22 -24.92 8.34 7.94
CA PRO A 22 -24.87 9.42 6.97
C PRO A 22 -23.44 9.94 6.88
N ASN A 23 -23.07 10.45 5.70
CA ASN A 23 -21.80 11.15 5.54
C ASN A 23 -20.54 10.29 5.74
N GLU A 24 -20.63 8.97 5.51
CA GLU A 24 -19.51 8.05 5.63
C GLU A 24 -19.30 7.25 4.33
N VAL A 25 -18.05 7.14 3.90
CA VAL A 25 -17.64 6.21 2.86
C VAL A 25 -17.56 4.83 3.49
N ARG A 26 -18.37 3.89 3.00
CA ARG A 26 -18.35 2.50 3.46
C ARG A 26 -16.98 1.88 3.17
N GLY A 27 -16.20 1.61 4.21
CA GLY A 27 -14.85 1.08 4.08
C GLY A 27 -14.10 0.96 5.41
N LYS A 28 -12.80 0.70 5.32
CA LYS A 28 -11.93 0.49 6.49
C LYS A 28 -11.93 1.68 7.45
N GLY A 29 -11.82 2.90 6.93
CA GLY A 29 -11.73 4.13 7.73
C GLY A 29 -12.88 4.36 8.69
N GLY A 30 -14.11 4.18 8.22
CA GLY A 30 -15.32 4.22 9.03
C GLY A 30 -15.30 3.22 10.18
N ASN A 31 -15.03 1.95 9.87
CA ASN A 31 -14.97 0.86 10.84
C ASN A 31 -13.95 1.13 11.94
N ILE A 32 -12.72 1.51 11.58
CA ILE A 32 -11.65 1.74 12.56
C ILE A 32 -11.88 3.02 13.37
N THR A 33 -12.49 4.06 12.79
CA THR A 33 -12.86 5.28 13.53
C THR A 33 -13.92 5.01 14.57
N TYR A 34 -14.96 4.25 14.23
CA TYR A 34 -16.00 3.85 15.19
C TYR A 34 -15.43 2.97 16.31
N ALA A 35 -14.58 2.01 15.97
CA ALA A 35 -13.85 1.21 16.96
C ALA A 35 -12.90 2.06 17.82
N GLY A 36 -12.32 3.12 17.26
CA GLY A 36 -11.48 4.08 17.96
C GLY A 36 -12.23 4.86 19.04
N PHE A 37 -13.43 5.38 18.73
CA PHE A 37 -14.29 6.03 19.72
C PHE A 37 -14.71 5.05 20.83
N PHE A 38 -15.07 3.83 20.47
CA PHE A 38 -15.37 2.80 21.47
C PHE A 38 -14.17 2.52 22.38
N LEU A 39 -12.97 2.37 21.81
CA LEU A 39 -11.73 2.16 22.55
C LEU A 39 -11.42 3.34 23.48
N LYS A 40 -11.64 4.58 23.02
CA LYS A 40 -11.48 5.79 23.83
C LYS A 40 -12.32 5.72 25.10
N ASP A 41 -13.63 5.48 24.97
CA ASP A 41 -14.55 5.39 26.11
C ASP A 41 -14.17 4.23 27.05
N TRP A 42 -13.68 3.13 26.48
CA TRP A 42 -13.20 1.99 27.24
C TRP A 42 -11.95 2.31 28.08
N LEU A 43 -10.99 3.06 27.51
CA LEU A 43 -9.80 3.54 28.20
C LEU A 43 -10.15 4.56 29.28
N ASP A 44 -11.08 5.47 29.00
CA ASP A 44 -11.55 6.50 29.93
C ASP A 44 -12.15 5.87 31.20
N LYS A 45 -13.05 4.89 31.04
CA LYS A 45 -13.65 4.14 32.15
C LYS A 45 -12.61 3.44 33.03
N ARG A 46 -11.48 3.03 32.44
CA ARG A 46 -10.38 2.34 33.13
C ARG A 46 -9.26 3.27 33.58
N LYS A 47 -9.36 4.57 33.29
CA LYS A 47 -8.35 5.59 33.62
C LYS A 47 -6.96 5.24 33.07
N ILE A 48 -6.90 4.60 31.89
CA ILE A 48 -5.64 4.31 31.19
C ILE A 48 -5.25 5.54 30.38
N LYS A 49 -4.03 6.05 30.58
CA LYS A 49 -3.53 7.21 29.84
C LYS A 49 -3.32 6.86 28.37
N TYR A 50 -3.80 7.71 27.47
CA TYR A 50 -3.63 7.50 26.03
C TYR A 50 -2.16 7.49 25.58
N SER A 51 -1.29 8.22 26.28
CA SER A 51 0.16 8.25 26.03
C SER A 51 0.85 6.89 26.20
N ASP A 52 0.18 5.95 26.89
CA ASP A 52 0.69 4.62 27.21
C ASP A 52 0.06 3.54 26.30
N VAL A 53 -0.69 3.96 25.27
CA VAL A 53 -1.42 3.06 24.36
C VAL A 53 -0.99 3.30 22.92
N ILE A 54 -0.57 2.23 22.26
CA ILE A 54 -0.29 2.18 20.83
C ILE A 54 -1.45 1.46 20.15
N VAL A 55 -1.99 2.02 19.08
CA VAL A 55 -3.07 1.40 18.30
C VAL A 55 -2.51 0.89 16.97
N THR A 56 -2.56 -0.42 16.77
CA THR A 56 -2.19 -1.07 15.51
C THR A 56 -3.44 -1.44 14.72
N THR A 57 -3.50 -1.03 13.45
CA THR A 57 -4.55 -1.47 12.52
C THR A 57 -4.04 -2.61 11.66
N LEU A 58 -4.71 -3.75 11.69
CA LEU A 58 -4.37 -4.95 10.92
C LEU A 58 -5.57 -5.38 10.08
N ASP A 59 -5.33 -5.68 8.80
CA ASP A 59 -6.30 -6.37 7.96
C ASP A 59 -6.46 -7.82 8.44
N ALA A 60 -7.61 -8.43 8.19
CA ALA A 60 -7.96 -9.76 8.71
C ALA A 60 -7.03 -10.90 8.24
N ASP A 61 -6.29 -10.71 7.14
CA ASP A 61 -5.30 -11.66 6.64
C ASP A 61 -3.86 -11.35 7.08
N ASN A 62 -3.65 -10.27 7.83
CA ASN A 62 -2.34 -9.94 8.36
C ASN A 62 -1.90 -10.94 9.42
N ARG A 63 -0.65 -11.37 9.33
CA ARG A 63 0.03 -12.23 10.29
C ARG A 63 1.31 -11.53 10.71
N THR A 64 1.33 -11.06 11.96
CA THR A 64 2.49 -10.40 12.53
C THR A 64 3.62 -11.40 12.74
N HIS A 65 4.85 -10.99 12.45
CA HIS A 65 6.02 -11.72 12.94
C HIS A 65 6.00 -11.76 14.49
N PRO A 66 6.50 -12.84 15.14
CA PRO A 66 6.47 -12.96 16.60
C PRO A 66 7.06 -11.77 17.37
N THR A 67 8.09 -11.13 16.83
CA THR A 67 8.78 -9.98 17.45
C THR A 67 8.22 -8.61 17.06
N TYR A 68 7.13 -8.56 16.29
CA TYR A 68 6.59 -7.29 15.78
C TYR A 68 6.20 -6.33 16.92
N PHE A 69 5.44 -6.82 17.90
CA PHE A 69 4.96 -5.99 19.01
C PHE A 69 6.08 -5.60 19.97
N ASP A 70 7.09 -6.46 20.16
CA ASP A 70 8.26 -6.14 20.97
C ASP A 70 9.05 -4.98 20.35
N TYR A 71 9.31 -5.06 19.04
CA TYR A 71 10.03 -4.02 18.30
C TYR A 71 9.23 -2.71 18.24
N LEU A 72 7.93 -2.79 17.96
CA LEU A 72 7.03 -1.63 18.00
C LEU A 72 7.07 -0.93 19.36
N THR A 73 6.99 -1.70 20.45
CA THR A 73 7.00 -1.15 21.81
C THR A 73 8.34 -0.49 22.11
N TYR A 74 9.45 -1.12 21.74
CA TYR A 74 10.78 -0.54 21.89
C TYR A 74 10.90 0.81 21.18
N GLU A 75 10.58 0.86 19.88
CA GLU A 75 10.64 2.11 19.09
C GLU A 75 9.72 3.18 19.69
N TYR A 76 8.52 2.81 20.14
CA TYR A 76 7.61 3.76 20.79
C TYR A 76 8.18 4.36 22.08
N VAL A 77 8.85 3.56 22.91
CA VAL A 77 9.38 4.01 24.20
C VAL A 77 10.61 4.89 24.05
N VAL A 78 11.48 4.61 23.07
CA VAL A 78 12.76 5.35 22.91
C VAL A 78 12.60 6.71 22.21
N HIS A 79 11.54 6.92 21.43
CA HIS A 79 11.27 8.22 20.78
C HIS A 79 10.51 9.15 21.71
N LEU A 80 11.12 10.28 22.08
CA LEU A 80 10.49 11.30 22.94
C LEU A 80 9.33 12.02 22.24
N ASP A 81 9.41 12.18 20.91
CA ASP A 81 8.41 12.79 20.04
C ASP A 81 7.42 11.77 19.47
N ARG A 82 7.31 10.58 20.08
CA ARG A 82 6.46 9.46 19.63
C ARG A 82 5.04 9.82 19.22
N LYS A 83 4.43 10.83 19.85
CA LYS A 83 3.10 11.34 19.48
C LYS A 83 3.00 11.75 18.00
N ASN A 84 4.11 12.22 17.44
CA ASN A 84 4.22 12.74 16.09
C ASN A 84 4.76 11.68 15.10
N LEU A 85 4.77 10.41 15.49
CA LEU A 85 5.29 9.31 14.69
C LEU A 85 4.18 8.28 14.40
N SER A 86 4.24 7.66 13.23
CA SER A 86 3.64 6.34 12.99
C SER A 86 4.73 5.29 12.81
N TYR A 87 4.36 4.03 12.99
CA TYR A 87 5.27 2.90 12.93
C TYR A 87 4.79 1.93 11.84
N GLN A 88 5.61 1.78 10.80
CA GLN A 88 5.26 1.06 9.57
C GLN A 88 6.13 -0.21 9.43
N PRO A 89 5.55 -1.42 9.53
CA PRO A 89 6.24 -2.67 9.25
C PRO A 89 6.46 -2.90 7.76
N ILE A 90 7.34 -3.87 7.46
CA ILE A 90 7.55 -4.37 6.10
C ILE A 90 6.38 -5.28 5.71
N CYS A 91 5.62 -4.86 4.71
CA CYS A 91 4.49 -5.61 4.18
C CYS A 91 4.94 -6.69 3.18
N LEU A 92 4.77 -7.98 3.52
CA LEU A 92 5.14 -9.12 2.66
C LEU A 92 3.92 -9.95 2.22
N PHE A 93 3.63 -9.97 0.92
CA PHE A 93 2.48 -10.67 0.34
C PHE A 93 2.75 -12.16 0.05
N ILE A 94 3.11 -12.93 1.09
CA ILE A 94 3.62 -14.31 0.91
C ILE A 94 2.78 -15.43 1.55
N ASN A 95 1.73 -15.13 2.31
CA ASN A 95 0.95 -16.13 3.07
C ASN A 95 0.40 -17.28 2.20
N ASN A 96 -0.15 -16.93 1.05
CA ASN A 96 -0.79 -17.86 0.09
C ASN A 96 -0.08 -17.85 -1.27
N ILE A 97 1.18 -17.41 -1.33
CA ILE A 97 1.88 -17.16 -2.61
C ILE A 97 1.96 -18.39 -3.50
N TRP A 98 2.06 -19.59 -2.92
CA TRP A 98 2.08 -20.85 -3.69
C TRP A 98 0.76 -21.14 -4.41
N ASP A 99 -0.36 -20.60 -3.90
CA ASP A 99 -1.71 -20.83 -4.38
C ASP A 99 -2.18 -19.76 -5.37
N ALA A 100 -1.67 -18.53 -5.23
CA ALA A 100 -2.01 -17.41 -6.09
C ALA A 100 -1.60 -17.66 -7.56
N PRO A 101 -2.37 -17.18 -8.56
CA PRO A 101 -2.00 -17.28 -9.97
C PRO A 101 -0.73 -16.50 -10.34
N ALA A 102 -0.06 -16.91 -11.41
CA ALA A 102 1.24 -16.35 -11.80
C ALA A 102 1.27 -14.81 -11.91
N PRO A 103 0.31 -14.13 -12.56
CA PRO A 103 0.31 -12.67 -12.62
C PRO A 103 0.20 -12.02 -11.23
N MET A 104 -0.60 -12.59 -10.32
CA MET A 104 -0.78 -12.08 -8.96
C MET A 104 0.49 -12.23 -8.13
N ARG A 105 1.23 -13.32 -8.34
CA ARG A 105 2.52 -13.54 -7.65
C ARG A 105 3.54 -12.49 -8.07
N VAL A 106 3.64 -12.16 -9.36
CA VAL A 106 4.54 -11.11 -9.85
C VAL A 106 4.18 -9.76 -9.23
N VAL A 107 2.90 -9.39 -9.21
CA VAL A 107 2.41 -8.15 -8.56
C VAL A 107 2.69 -8.13 -7.06
N ALA A 108 2.36 -9.22 -6.35
CA ALA A 108 2.57 -9.37 -4.91
C ALA A 108 4.05 -9.25 -4.52
N THR A 109 4.93 -9.92 -5.27
CA THR A 109 6.37 -9.82 -5.08
C THR A 109 6.88 -8.41 -5.39
N GLY A 110 6.43 -7.78 -6.47
CA GLY A 110 6.77 -6.39 -6.78
C GLY A 110 6.39 -5.42 -5.65
N ASN A 111 5.19 -5.54 -5.11
CA ASN A 111 4.73 -4.74 -3.98
C ASN A 111 5.55 -4.99 -2.71
N ALA A 112 5.95 -6.24 -2.44
CA ALA A 112 6.82 -6.57 -1.30
C ALA A 112 8.20 -5.90 -1.44
N PHE A 113 8.82 -5.95 -2.62
CA PHE A 113 10.10 -5.27 -2.86
C PHE A 113 9.98 -3.75 -2.76
N TRP A 114 8.91 -3.18 -3.31
CA TRP A 114 8.64 -1.75 -3.17
C TRP A 114 8.55 -1.34 -1.70
N ASN A 115 7.88 -2.13 -0.87
CA ASN A 115 7.80 -1.90 0.57
C ASN A 115 9.18 -1.96 1.23
N ILE A 116 9.98 -2.98 0.95
CA ILE A 116 11.36 -3.10 1.49
C ILE A 116 12.20 -1.87 1.11
N ILE A 117 12.19 -1.47 -0.17
CA ILE A 117 12.96 -0.31 -0.65
C ILE A 117 12.47 0.97 0.02
N SER A 118 11.15 1.14 0.16
CA SER A 118 10.55 2.32 0.79
C SER A 118 10.86 2.39 2.28
N SER A 119 10.88 1.26 2.99
CA SER A 119 11.26 1.20 4.42
C SER A 119 12.71 1.62 4.66
N MET A 120 13.60 1.46 3.67
CA MET A 120 14.98 1.95 3.73
C MET A 120 15.10 3.46 3.44
N ARG A 121 13.99 4.14 3.10
CA ARG A 121 13.94 5.56 2.76
C ARG A 121 12.91 6.30 3.65
N PRO A 122 13.23 6.58 4.92
CA PRO A 122 12.28 7.18 5.86
C PRO A 122 11.63 8.48 5.37
N HIS A 123 12.38 9.29 4.60
CA HIS A 123 11.90 10.56 4.04
C HIS A 123 10.82 10.41 2.95
N THR A 124 10.63 9.22 2.38
CA THR A 124 9.58 8.89 1.41
C THR A 124 8.48 7.99 1.97
N LEU A 125 8.66 7.45 3.17
CA LEU A 125 7.76 6.47 3.74
C LEU A 125 6.43 7.11 4.16
N ARG A 126 5.34 6.39 3.90
CA ARG A 126 3.96 6.74 4.28
C ARG A 126 3.30 5.51 4.89
N ASN A 127 2.22 5.73 5.64
CA ASN A 127 1.40 4.65 6.18
C ASN A 127 0.82 3.81 5.03
N PHE A 128 0.90 2.48 5.16
CA PHE A 128 0.46 1.53 4.15
C PHE A 128 -0.04 0.24 4.80
N ALA A 129 -1.33 -0.08 4.58
CA ALA A 129 -2.02 -1.32 4.96
C ALA A 129 -2.04 -1.63 6.47
N SER A 130 -0.88 -1.92 7.05
CA SER A 130 -0.69 -2.18 8.47
C SER A 130 0.27 -1.14 9.03
N HIS A 131 -0.16 -0.39 10.04
CA HIS A 131 0.66 0.59 10.73
C HIS A 131 0.15 0.78 12.16
N SER A 132 0.99 1.39 12.99
CA SER A 132 0.63 1.74 14.35
C SER A 132 0.74 3.24 14.60
N GLN A 133 -0.16 3.78 15.41
CA GLN A 133 -0.14 5.17 15.85
C GLN A 133 -0.39 5.28 17.37
N PRO A 134 0.19 6.30 18.02
CA PRO A 134 -0.12 6.66 19.39
C PRO A 134 -1.63 6.95 19.58
N MET A 135 -2.25 6.44 20.64
CA MET A 135 -3.67 6.69 20.91
C MET A 135 -3.96 8.17 21.20
N ASP A 136 -3.04 8.87 21.86
CA ASP A 136 -3.19 10.30 22.14
C ASP A 136 -3.23 11.16 20.86
N ALA A 137 -2.38 10.84 19.88
CA ALA A 137 -2.41 11.45 18.55
C ALA A 137 -3.73 11.15 17.82
N LEU A 138 -4.20 9.90 17.86
CA LEU A 138 -5.46 9.52 17.22
C LEU A 138 -6.66 10.24 17.84
N VAL A 139 -6.74 10.33 19.16
CA VAL A 139 -7.84 11.05 19.83
C VAL A 139 -7.81 12.54 19.49
N GLU A 140 -6.63 13.17 19.52
CA GLU A 140 -6.49 14.60 19.18
C GLU A 140 -6.89 14.90 17.73
N MET A 141 -6.61 13.97 16.82
CA MET A 141 -6.97 14.08 15.41
C MET A 141 -8.41 13.66 15.08
N ASN A 142 -9.20 13.28 16.09
CA ASN A 142 -10.52 12.70 15.92
C ASN A 142 -10.50 11.44 15.02
N PHE A 143 -9.56 10.54 15.29
CA PHE A 143 -9.32 9.24 14.64
C PHE A 143 -9.02 9.35 13.13
N TRP A 144 -9.40 8.35 12.35
CA TRP A 144 -9.12 8.23 10.92
C TRP A 144 -10.21 8.87 10.05
N SER A 145 -9.92 9.07 8.76
CA SER A 145 -10.88 9.69 7.85
C SER A 145 -11.98 8.71 7.46
N THR A 146 -13.23 9.12 7.66
CA THR A 146 -14.43 8.39 7.23
C THR A 146 -14.86 8.74 5.80
N ARG A 147 -14.08 9.57 5.08
CA ARG A 147 -14.47 10.18 3.80
C ARG A 147 -13.64 9.70 2.61
N THR A 148 -12.72 8.77 2.81
CA THR A 148 -11.81 8.29 1.74
C THR A 148 -11.71 6.77 1.73
N ILE A 149 -11.55 6.21 0.53
CA ILE A 149 -11.29 4.78 0.33
C ILE A 149 -9.81 4.40 0.47
N VAL A 150 -8.90 5.39 0.50
CA VAL A 150 -7.44 5.23 0.65
C VAL A 150 -6.99 5.73 2.01
N GLU A 151 -7.68 5.26 3.04
CA GLU A 151 -7.59 5.81 4.38
C GLU A 151 -6.16 5.79 4.94
N ASP A 152 -5.43 4.66 4.88
CA ASP A 152 -4.08 4.56 5.44
C ASP A 152 -3.15 5.67 4.91
N GLY A 153 -3.07 5.80 3.59
CA GLY A 153 -2.22 6.79 2.92
C GLY A 153 -2.69 8.22 3.19
N HIS A 154 -4.00 8.44 3.26
CA HIS A 154 -4.58 9.74 3.57
C HIS A 154 -4.32 10.15 5.02
N GLN A 155 -4.30 9.19 5.95
CA GLN A 155 -4.02 9.43 7.36
C GLN A 155 -2.63 10.00 7.58
N TYR A 156 -1.64 9.57 6.79
CA TYR A 156 -0.31 10.19 6.78
C TYR A 156 -0.39 11.72 6.56
N TRP A 157 -1.16 12.15 5.55
CA TRP A 157 -1.31 13.58 5.26
C TRP A 157 -2.09 14.31 6.36
N ARG A 158 -3.16 13.68 6.88
CA ARG A 158 -3.91 14.24 8.00
C ARG A 158 -3.00 14.49 9.20
N SER A 159 -2.17 13.53 9.57
CA SER A 159 -1.21 13.68 10.67
C SER A 159 -0.15 14.73 10.34
N TYR A 160 0.38 14.74 9.12
CA TYR A 160 1.37 15.74 8.69
C TYR A 160 0.86 17.18 8.85
N PHE A 161 -0.36 17.47 8.40
CA PHE A 161 -0.93 18.81 8.54
C PHE A 161 -1.38 19.12 9.96
N HIS A 162 -1.93 18.14 10.70
CA HIS A 162 -2.32 18.31 12.09
C HIS A 162 -1.14 18.70 12.98
N PHE A 163 0.00 18.02 12.82
CA PHE A 163 1.23 18.31 13.55
C PHE A 163 2.10 19.39 12.87
N LYS A 164 1.51 20.24 12.03
CA LYS A 164 2.17 21.41 11.42
C LYS A 164 3.50 21.07 10.71
N GLY A 165 3.54 19.90 10.08
CA GLY A 165 4.69 19.39 9.36
C GLY A 165 5.69 18.61 10.20
N ASN A 166 5.56 18.62 11.53
CA ASN A 166 6.34 17.79 12.44
C ASN A 166 5.69 16.41 12.58
N TYR A 167 5.77 15.59 11.53
CA TYR A 167 5.26 14.23 11.52
C TYR A 167 6.18 13.31 10.72
N GLY A 168 6.47 12.13 11.28
CA GLY A 168 7.37 11.13 10.72
C GLY A 168 6.77 9.73 10.67
N VAL A 169 7.40 8.86 9.88
CA VAL A 169 7.10 7.43 9.86
C VAL A 169 8.39 6.68 10.19
N VAL A 170 8.35 5.88 11.25
CA VAL A 170 9.43 4.99 11.67
C VAL A 170 9.22 3.63 11.02
N SER A 171 10.26 3.14 10.33
CA SER A 171 10.26 1.80 9.77
C SER A 171 10.45 0.76 10.88
N ILE A 172 9.55 -0.20 10.96
CA ILE A 172 9.74 -1.43 11.74
C ILE A 172 10.28 -2.48 10.78
N PHE A 173 11.58 -2.80 10.88
CA PHE A 173 12.27 -3.74 9.98
C PHE A 173 11.92 -5.22 10.22
N VAL A 174 10.69 -5.48 10.66
CA VAL A 174 10.12 -6.80 10.90
C VAL A 174 8.85 -6.92 10.05
N PRO A 175 8.62 -8.07 9.41
CA PRO A 175 7.53 -8.18 8.46
C PRO A 175 6.17 -8.37 9.13
N ILE A 176 5.14 -7.87 8.46
CA ILE A 176 3.78 -8.40 8.56
C ILE A 176 3.47 -9.12 7.26
N TYR A 177 3.08 -10.38 7.39
CA TYR A 177 2.74 -11.24 6.26
C TYR A 177 1.27 -11.07 5.91
N GLN A 178 0.96 -11.03 4.61
CA GLN A 178 -0.39 -10.87 4.10
C GLN A 178 -0.62 -11.74 2.86
N ASP A 179 -1.87 -11.90 2.47
CA ASP A 179 -2.26 -12.72 1.33
C ASP A 179 -2.05 -11.95 0.02
N ALA A 180 -1.49 -12.64 -0.98
CA ALA A 180 -1.64 -12.24 -2.37
C ALA A 180 -3.10 -12.39 -2.79
N VAL A 181 -3.56 -11.56 -3.73
CA VAL A 181 -4.96 -11.59 -4.17
C VAL A 181 -5.31 -12.94 -4.78
N LEU A 182 -6.35 -13.56 -4.23
CA LEU A 182 -6.86 -14.85 -4.65
C LEU A 182 -8.37 -14.89 -4.43
N SER A 183 -9.15 -15.07 -5.49
CA SER A 183 -10.59 -15.33 -5.41
C SER A 183 -10.89 -16.77 -5.82
N SER A 184 -12.16 -17.17 -5.76
CA SER A 184 -12.70 -18.49 -6.12
C SER A 184 -12.22 -18.94 -7.51
N THR A 185 -12.38 -18.10 -8.53
CA THR A 185 -12.00 -18.40 -9.93
C THR A 185 -10.84 -17.53 -10.42
N TYR A 186 -10.16 -17.98 -11.48
CA TYR A 186 -9.04 -17.26 -12.09
C TYR A 186 -9.44 -15.86 -12.58
N LEU A 187 -10.53 -15.76 -13.35
CA LEU A 187 -11.02 -14.46 -13.87
C LEU A 187 -11.44 -13.50 -12.75
N ARG A 188 -12.11 -14.01 -11.70
CA ARG A 188 -12.44 -13.20 -10.53
C ARG A 188 -11.20 -12.70 -9.82
N THR A 189 -10.15 -13.51 -9.75
CA THR A 189 -8.86 -13.13 -9.15
C THR A 189 -8.20 -11.98 -9.94
N LEU A 190 -8.13 -12.09 -11.27
CA LEU A 190 -7.57 -11.02 -12.11
C LEU A 190 -8.35 -9.70 -11.94
N LYS A 191 -9.68 -9.77 -11.99
CA LYS A 191 -10.56 -8.61 -11.77
C LYS A 191 -10.37 -8.00 -10.37
N ALA A 192 -10.30 -8.83 -9.34
CA ALA A 192 -10.13 -8.39 -7.95
C ALA A 192 -8.80 -7.65 -7.75
N GLN A 193 -7.71 -8.14 -8.35
CA GLN A 193 -6.41 -7.47 -8.29
C GLN A 193 -6.44 -6.12 -8.99
N PHE A 194 -7.09 -6.04 -10.17
CA PHE A 194 -7.23 -4.78 -10.89
C PHE A 194 -8.01 -3.76 -10.06
N ILE A 195 -9.15 -4.17 -9.47
CA ILE A 195 -9.95 -3.31 -8.59
C ILE A 195 -9.15 -2.87 -7.36
N GLN A 196 -8.37 -3.76 -6.75
CA GLN A 196 -7.52 -3.43 -5.60
C GLN A 196 -6.52 -2.33 -5.94
N LEU A 197 -5.76 -2.48 -7.03
CA LEU A 197 -4.73 -1.52 -7.43
C LEU A 197 -5.33 -0.21 -7.95
N ARG A 198 -6.49 -0.28 -8.61
CA ARG A 198 -7.28 0.91 -8.96
C ARG A 198 -7.59 1.73 -7.69
N ARG A 199 -8.08 1.10 -6.61
CA ARG A 199 -8.31 1.84 -5.35
C ARG A 199 -7.03 2.45 -4.80
N TRP A 200 -5.90 1.75 -4.83
CA TRP A 200 -4.64 2.33 -4.37
C TRP A 200 -4.23 3.55 -5.21
N ALA A 201 -4.38 3.46 -6.53
CA ALA A 201 -4.09 4.57 -7.43
C ALA A 201 -5.09 5.74 -7.31
N TYR A 202 -6.29 5.50 -6.76
CA TYR A 202 -7.23 6.56 -6.39
C TYR A 202 -6.66 7.50 -5.32
N GLY A 203 -5.57 7.12 -4.64
CA GLY A 203 -4.77 8.01 -3.80
C GLY A 203 -4.29 9.29 -4.49
N ALA A 204 -4.37 9.37 -5.82
CA ALA A 204 -4.21 10.63 -6.56
C ALA A 204 -5.15 11.74 -6.05
N SER A 205 -6.29 11.40 -5.43
CA SER A 205 -7.17 12.37 -4.75
C SER A 205 -6.46 13.16 -3.65
N ASP A 206 -5.43 12.58 -3.01
CA ASP A 206 -4.65 13.25 -1.97
C ASP A 206 -3.88 14.45 -2.51
N ILE A 207 -3.56 14.50 -3.82
CA ILE A 207 -2.86 15.64 -4.44
C ILE A 207 -3.64 16.94 -4.18
N ALA A 208 -4.95 16.93 -4.41
CA ALA A 208 -5.81 18.08 -4.17
C ALA A 208 -5.90 18.42 -2.67
N TYR A 209 -5.98 17.40 -1.80
CA TYR A 209 -6.01 17.58 -0.35
C TYR A 209 -4.73 18.26 0.18
N VAL A 210 -3.58 17.86 -0.34
CA VAL A 210 -2.25 18.38 0.04
C VAL A 210 -2.04 19.78 -0.55
N ALA A 211 -2.33 19.97 -1.85
CA ALA A 211 -2.15 21.25 -2.53
C ALA A 211 -2.97 22.37 -1.88
N THR A 212 -4.25 22.13 -1.58
CA THR A 212 -5.12 23.15 -0.95
C THR A 212 -4.66 23.59 0.43
N ARG A 213 -3.93 22.73 1.16
CA ARG A 213 -3.36 23.05 2.48
C ARG A 213 -1.97 23.70 2.42
N ILE A 214 -1.26 23.54 1.31
CA ILE A 214 0.02 24.21 1.07
C ILE A 214 -0.20 25.61 0.51
N PHE A 215 -1.13 25.77 -0.42
CA PHE A 215 -1.38 27.02 -1.15
C PHE A 215 -2.51 27.87 -0.54
N THR A 216 -2.72 27.78 0.77
CA THR A 216 -3.64 28.67 1.51
C THR A 216 -2.88 29.81 2.18
N ASP A 217 -3.54 30.96 2.33
CA ASP A 217 -2.99 32.12 3.05
C ASP A 217 -2.69 31.81 4.53
N ARG A 218 -3.43 30.85 5.11
CA ARG A 218 -3.27 30.41 6.52
C ARG A 218 -2.44 29.14 6.65
N ARG A 219 -1.36 29.01 5.87
CA ARG A 219 -0.52 27.81 5.89
C ARG A 219 0.20 27.68 7.24
N GLU A 220 -0.02 26.57 7.93
CA GLU A 220 0.66 26.25 9.20
C GLU A 220 1.92 25.40 9.04
N VAL A 221 2.15 24.82 7.85
CA VAL A 221 3.28 23.94 7.55
C VAL A 221 4.44 24.67 6.85
N PRO A 222 5.70 24.19 7.00
CA PRO A 222 6.85 24.73 6.27
C PRO A 222 6.73 24.53 4.75
N LEU A 223 6.84 25.61 3.95
CA LEU A 223 6.59 25.56 2.51
C LEU A 223 7.55 24.64 1.76
N GLY A 224 8.87 24.78 1.95
CA GLY A 224 9.88 24.02 1.21
C GLY A 224 9.71 22.49 1.36
N PRO A 225 9.73 21.95 2.60
CA PRO A 225 9.48 20.53 2.85
C PRO A 225 8.11 20.05 2.34
N SER A 226 7.05 20.85 2.53
CA SER A 226 5.71 20.49 2.08
C SER A 226 5.62 20.43 0.55
N LEU A 227 6.23 21.38 -0.14
CA LEU A 227 6.28 21.42 -1.60
C LEU A 227 7.09 20.24 -2.15
N ALA A 228 8.22 19.91 -1.54
CA ALA A 228 9.00 18.72 -1.91
C ALA A 228 8.18 17.43 -1.76
N ARG A 229 7.38 17.32 -0.68
CA ARG A 229 6.45 16.19 -0.48
C ARG A 229 5.32 16.17 -1.51
N LEU A 230 4.75 17.32 -1.87
CA LEU A 230 3.73 17.44 -2.91
C LEU A 230 4.28 17.04 -4.29
N ILE A 231 5.47 17.53 -4.65
CA ILE A 231 6.13 17.17 -5.93
C ILE A 231 6.35 15.66 -5.99
N ARG A 232 6.85 15.04 -4.91
CA ARG A 232 7.02 13.57 -4.85
C ARG A 232 5.69 12.82 -4.95
N LEU A 233 4.62 13.36 -4.35
CA LEU A 233 3.29 12.76 -4.45
C LEU A 233 2.80 12.77 -5.91
N ILE A 234 2.94 13.92 -6.59
CA ILE A 234 2.58 14.07 -8.00
C ILE A 234 3.44 13.14 -8.86
N ASP A 235 4.76 13.18 -8.70
CA ASP A 235 5.71 12.33 -9.40
C ASP A 235 5.40 10.84 -9.23
N GLY A 236 5.09 10.40 -8.01
CA GLY A 236 4.70 9.01 -7.74
C GLY A 236 3.44 8.59 -8.51
N HIS A 237 2.42 9.45 -8.59
CA HIS A 237 1.18 9.14 -9.33
C HIS A 237 1.36 9.22 -10.85
N VAL A 238 2.18 10.15 -11.35
CA VAL A 238 2.52 10.24 -12.78
C VAL A 238 3.34 9.02 -13.19
N THR A 239 4.38 8.68 -12.43
CA THR A 239 5.24 7.52 -12.66
C THR A 239 4.43 6.23 -12.63
N LEU A 240 3.55 6.04 -11.64
CA LEU A 240 2.68 4.85 -11.56
C LEU A 240 1.83 4.64 -12.83
N ALA A 241 1.35 5.74 -13.42
CA ALA A 241 0.51 5.71 -14.63
C ALA A 241 1.35 5.54 -15.91
N SER A 242 2.49 6.22 -16.04
CA SER A 242 3.19 6.33 -17.32
C SER A 242 4.35 5.35 -17.49
N ILE A 243 5.06 4.96 -16.43
CA ILE A 243 6.40 4.36 -16.55
C ILE A 243 6.40 3.02 -17.28
N ALA A 244 5.40 2.16 -17.05
CA ALA A 244 5.35 0.86 -17.71
C ALA A 244 5.10 1.00 -19.22
N ILE A 245 4.31 1.99 -19.63
CA ILE A 245 4.07 2.31 -21.05
C ILE A 245 5.32 2.92 -21.67
N LEU A 246 5.96 3.88 -20.98
CA LEU A 246 7.20 4.51 -21.44
C LEU A 246 8.33 3.50 -21.62
N ILE A 247 8.47 2.53 -20.71
CA ILE A 247 9.45 1.46 -20.86
C ILE A 247 9.09 0.56 -22.06
N ALA A 248 7.81 0.25 -22.25
CA ALA A 248 7.38 -0.68 -23.29
C ALA A 248 7.44 -0.11 -24.71
N ILE A 249 7.07 1.16 -24.89
CA ILE A 249 6.95 1.78 -26.23
C ILE A 249 7.61 3.16 -26.35
N GLY A 250 8.16 3.72 -25.26
CA GLY A 250 8.64 5.10 -25.20
C GLY A 250 9.76 5.42 -26.19
N GLY A 251 10.65 4.47 -26.46
CA GLY A 251 11.76 4.68 -27.41
C GLY A 251 11.30 4.91 -28.85
N TRP A 252 10.12 4.41 -29.21
CA TRP A 252 9.56 4.55 -30.55
C TRP A 252 8.59 5.72 -30.68
N VAL A 253 8.23 6.40 -29.58
CA VAL A 253 7.25 7.50 -29.60
C VAL A 253 7.62 8.60 -30.60
N PRO A 254 8.89 9.09 -30.70
CA PRO A 254 9.24 10.10 -31.69
C PRO A 254 8.99 9.65 -33.13
N LEU A 255 9.28 8.38 -33.44
CA LEU A 255 9.08 7.79 -34.77
C LEU A 255 7.59 7.67 -35.13
N PHE A 256 6.71 7.49 -34.13
CA PHE A 256 5.27 7.41 -34.35
C PHE A 256 4.59 8.77 -34.46
N VAL A 257 5.08 9.78 -33.74
CA VAL A 257 4.40 11.09 -33.61
C VAL A 257 4.92 12.11 -34.62
N ASN A 258 6.19 12.03 -35.00
CA ASN A 258 6.81 13.02 -35.88
C ASN A 258 7.31 12.35 -37.17
N GLY A 259 6.68 12.65 -38.31
CA GLY A 259 7.09 12.13 -39.62
C GLY A 259 8.51 12.56 -40.03
N GLN A 260 9.03 13.66 -39.50
CA GLN A 260 10.42 14.08 -39.71
C GLN A 260 11.41 13.38 -38.77
N ALA A 261 10.95 12.73 -37.70
CA ALA A 261 11.82 11.97 -36.81
C ALA A 261 12.49 10.79 -37.52
N ALA A 262 11.87 10.24 -38.57
CA ALA A 262 12.49 9.22 -39.43
C ALA A 262 13.80 9.70 -40.09
N HIS A 263 13.99 11.02 -40.22
CA HIS A 263 15.21 11.64 -40.75
C HIS A 263 16.17 12.13 -39.65
N SER A 264 15.81 11.97 -38.38
CA SER A 264 16.64 12.35 -37.24
C SER A 264 17.46 11.18 -36.72
N ILE A 265 18.77 11.35 -36.69
CA ILE A 265 19.71 10.36 -36.12
C ILE A 265 19.34 10.08 -34.65
N ALA A 266 18.99 11.11 -33.87
CA ALA A 266 18.63 10.98 -32.47
C ALA A 266 17.38 10.12 -32.25
N ALA A 267 16.40 10.20 -33.16
CA ALA A 267 15.17 9.41 -33.05
C ALA A 267 15.42 7.91 -33.29
N HIS A 268 16.36 7.56 -34.17
CA HIS A 268 16.77 6.16 -34.39
C HIS A 268 17.68 5.60 -33.29
N GLN A 269 18.49 6.46 -32.65
CA GLN A 269 19.35 6.07 -31.54
C GLN A 269 18.58 5.84 -30.23
N LEU A 270 17.42 6.48 -30.05
CA LEU A 270 16.67 6.42 -28.80
C LEU A 270 16.22 4.99 -28.41
N PRO A 271 15.65 4.16 -29.30
CA PRO A 271 15.37 2.75 -29.00
C PRO A 271 16.61 1.94 -28.59
N GLU A 272 17.76 2.21 -29.21
CA GLU A 272 19.02 1.51 -28.90
C GLU A 272 19.54 1.86 -27.50
N VAL A 273 19.56 3.15 -27.17
CA VAL A 273 19.94 3.62 -25.82
C VAL A 273 19.02 3.02 -24.75
N ILE A 274 17.71 3.02 -25.00
CA ILE A 274 16.73 2.43 -24.07
C ILE A 274 16.95 0.92 -23.93
N SER A 275 17.25 0.21 -25.02
CA SER A 275 17.59 -1.22 -24.99
C SER A 275 18.79 -1.50 -24.09
N HIS A 276 19.87 -0.71 -24.17
CA HIS A 276 21.02 -0.85 -23.29
C HIS A 276 20.68 -0.60 -21.81
N ILE A 277 19.90 0.44 -21.52
CA ILE A 277 19.43 0.71 -20.15
C ILE A 277 18.59 -0.47 -19.63
N GLN A 278 17.71 -1.04 -20.47
CA GLN A 278 16.89 -2.21 -20.12
C GLN A 278 17.73 -3.46 -19.88
N GLN A 279 18.80 -3.68 -20.65
CA GLN A 279 19.74 -4.79 -20.43
C GLN A 279 20.42 -4.69 -19.05
N ILE A 280 20.83 -3.49 -18.63
CA ILE A 280 21.37 -3.26 -17.29
C ILE A 280 20.28 -3.50 -16.23
N ALA A 281 19.06 -2.99 -16.45
CA ALA A 281 17.94 -3.19 -15.55
C ALA A 281 17.57 -4.68 -15.39
N LEU A 282 17.77 -5.49 -16.43
CA LEU A 282 17.53 -6.94 -16.40
C LEU A 282 18.44 -7.66 -15.39
N VAL A 283 19.67 -7.19 -15.18
CA VAL A 283 20.56 -7.72 -14.13
C VAL A 283 19.94 -7.49 -12.74
N GLY A 284 19.39 -6.30 -12.50
CA GLY A 284 18.65 -5.99 -11.28
C GLY A 284 17.40 -6.86 -11.11
N LEU A 285 16.72 -7.21 -12.21
CA LEU A 285 15.62 -8.16 -12.19
C LEU A 285 16.07 -9.54 -11.73
N PHE A 286 17.18 -10.08 -12.24
CA PHE A 286 17.70 -11.38 -11.80
C PHE A 286 18.05 -11.41 -10.31
N ILE A 287 18.64 -10.33 -9.78
CA ILE A 287 18.90 -10.19 -8.35
C ILE A 287 17.58 -10.20 -7.55
N THR A 288 16.58 -9.47 -8.03
CA THR A 288 15.24 -9.42 -7.42
C THR A 288 14.57 -10.80 -7.44
N VAL A 289 14.67 -11.54 -8.54
CA VAL A 289 14.17 -12.92 -8.64
C VAL A 289 14.88 -13.82 -7.63
N PHE A 290 16.21 -13.75 -7.53
CA PHE A 290 16.97 -14.54 -6.57
C PHE A 290 16.50 -14.29 -5.12
N PHE A 291 16.37 -13.03 -4.70
CA PHE A 291 15.87 -12.71 -3.36
C PHE A 291 14.42 -13.13 -3.18
N ALA A 292 13.56 -12.98 -4.19
CA ALA A 292 12.18 -13.44 -4.11
C ALA A 292 12.11 -14.93 -3.78
N PHE A 293 12.95 -15.76 -4.42
CA PHE A 293 13.03 -17.18 -4.14
C PHE A 293 13.53 -17.51 -2.74
N LYS A 294 14.49 -16.74 -2.22
CA LYS A 294 14.97 -16.88 -0.84
C LYS A 294 13.91 -16.51 0.20
N MET A 295 13.03 -15.57 -0.13
CA MET A 295 11.93 -15.13 0.74
C MET A 295 10.68 -16.02 0.65
N LEU A 296 10.60 -16.95 -0.30
CA LEU A 296 9.44 -17.83 -0.42
C LEU A 296 9.30 -18.73 0.81
N PRO A 297 8.08 -18.89 1.34
CA PRO A 297 7.84 -19.89 2.37
C PRO A 297 8.07 -21.30 1.80
N PRO A 298 8.30 -22.31 2.65
CA PRO A 298 8.46 -23.69 2.21
C PRO A 298 7.33 -24.14 1.29
N ARG A 299 7.67 -24.81 0.19
CA ARG A 299 6.66 -25.30 -0.75
C ARG A 299 5.72 -26.29 -0.06
N PRO A 300 4.39 -26.08 -0.12
CA PRO A 300 3.43 -27.04 0.40
C PRO A 300 3.55 -28.42 -0.26
N LEU A 301 3.34 -29.49 0.50
CA LEU A 301 3.42 -30.89 0.01
C LEU A 301 2.48 -31.18 -1.18
N ARG A 302 1.36 -30.45 -1.28
CA ARG A 302 0.40 -30.56 -2.40
C ARG A 302 0.98 -30.13 -3.76
N TYR A 303 2.08 -29.37 -3.78
CA TYR A 303 2.72 -28.93 -5.02
C TYR A 303 3.98 -29.74 -5.34
N LYS A 304 4.03 -30.27 -6.56
CA LYS A 304 5.19 -31.01 -7.09
C LYS A 304 6.37 -30.08 -7.39
N ARG A 305 7.57 -30.67 -7.55
CA ARG A 305 8.83 -29.93 -7.82
C ARG A 305 8.78 -29.03 -9.07
N HIS A 306 8.05 -29.43 -10.11
CA HIS A 306 7.88 -28.61 -11.32
C HIS A 306 7.20 -27.26 -11.06
N ARG A 307 6.48 -27.08 -9.94
CA ARG A 307 5.91 -25.78 -9.55
C ARG A 307 7.01 -24.71 -9.40
N ASN A 308 8.22 -25.11 -8.99
CA ASN A 308 9.36 -24.18 -8.89
C ASN A 308 9.76 -23.62 -10.27
N VAL A 309 9.68 -24.41 -11.34
CA VAL A 309 9.95 -23.93 -12.70
C VAL A 309 8.92 -22.87 -13.10
N TRP A 310 7.63 -23.10 -12.81
CA TRP A 310 6.57 -22.10 -13.04
C TRP A 310 6.73 -20.84 -12.19
N MET A 311 7.36 -20.92 -11.01
CA MET A 311 7.71 -19.74 -10.21
C MET A 311 8.81 -18.91 -10.86
N ILE A 312 9.67 -19.50 -11.71
CA ILE A 312 10.69 -18.78 -12.48
C ILE A 312 10.05 -18.22 -13.76
N LEU A 313 9.30 -19.04 -14.49
CA LEU A 313 8.72 -18.62 -15.78
C LEU A 313 7.69 -17.49 -15.64
N GLN A 314 7.08 -17.31 -14.47
CA GLN A 314 6.13 -16.21 -14.26
C GLN A 314 6.74 -14.81 -14.49
N TRP A 315 8.05 -14.64 -14.32
CA TRP A 315 8.71 -13.34 -14.43
C TRP A 315 8.64 -12.76 -15.85
N PHE A 316 8.46 -13.60 -16.87
CA PHE A 316 8.13 -13.16 -18.23
C PHE A 316 6.82 -12.36 -18.31
N LEU A 317 5.92 -12.51 -17.33
CA LEU A 317 4.68 -11.73 -17.26
C LEU A 317 4.90 -10.31 -16.74
N MET A 318 6.08 -9.97 -16.22
CA MET A 318 6.34 -8.67 -15.60
C MET A 318 5.95 -7.49 -16.48
N PRO A 319 6.34 -7.38 -17.77
CA PRO A 319 5.97 -6.25 -18.62
C PRO A 319 4.44 -6.13 -18.78
N VAL A 320 3.75 -7.24 -19.00
CA VAL A 320 2.28 -7.29 -19.16
C VAL A 320 1.60 -6.89 -17.85
N THR A 321 2.07 -7.43 -16.73
CA THR A 321 1.50 -7.07 -15.42
C THR A 321 1.76 -5.62 -15.06
N ALA A 322 2.92 -5.05 -15.41
CA ALA A 322 3.21 -3.65 -15.18
C ALA A 322 2.23 -2.74 -15.97
N ILE A 323 2.01 -3.02 -17.25
CA ILE A 323 1.06 -2.22 -18.07
C ILE A 323 -0.37 -2.36 -17.54
N VAL A 324 -0.85 -3.59 -17.32
CA VAL A 324 -2.26 -3.84 -16.96
C VAL A 324 -2.56 -3.43 -15.52
N TYR A 325 -1.70 -3.80 -14.57
CA TYR A 325 -1.98 -3.64 -13.15
C TYR A 325 -1.37 -2.38 -12.54
N SER A 326 -0.31 -1.80 -13.11
CA SER A 326 0.19 -0.47 -12.71
C SER A 326 -0.46 0.63 -13.54
N SER A 327 -0.09 0.74 -14.81
CA SER A 327 -0.50 1.87 -15.66
C SER A 327 -2.01 1.94 -15.88
N ALA A 328 -2.65 0.87 -16.36
CA ALA A 328 -4.07 0.91 -16.70
C ALA A 328 -4.97 1.08 -15.45
N SER A 329 -4.59 0.50 -14.31
CA SER A 329 -5.34 0.70 -13.05
C SER A 329 -5.22 2.16 -12.57
N ALA A 330 -4.05 2.77 -12.71
CA ALA A 330 -3.82 4.17 -12.39
C ALA A 330 -4.58 5.13 -13.31
N PHE A 331 -4.52 4.92 -14.62
CA PHE A 331 -5.32 5.69 -15.58
C PHE A 331 -6.80 5.58 -15.28
N THR A 332 -7.30 4.38 -14.98
CA THR A 332 -8.72 4.21 -14.65
C THR A 332 -9.15 5.08 -13.47
N SER A 333 -8.35 5.14 -12.40
CA SER A 333 -8.66 5.98 -11.23
C SER A 333 -8.49 7.48 -11.50
N GLN A 334 -7.42 7.86 -12.18
CA GLN A 334 -7.14 9.26 -12.49
C GLN A 334 -8.16 9.84 -13.49
N THR A 335 -8.57 9.07 -14.49
CA THR A 335 -9.66 9.45 -15.41
C THR A 335 -11.00 9.52 -14.69
N ALA A 336 -11.28 8.61 -13.75
CA ALA A 336 -12.50 8.70 -12.93
C ALA A 336 -12.53 10.00 -12.13
N LEU A 337 -11.42 10.38 -11.49
CA LEU A 337 -11.27 11.67 -10.80
C LEU A 337 -11.44 12.87 -11.74
N LEU A 338 -10.82 12.83 -12.92
CA LEU A 338 -10.92 13.88 -13.94
C LEU A 338 -12.38 14.09 -14.41
N LEU A 339 -13.15 13.01 -14.52
CA LEU A 339 -14.55 13.02 -14.95
C LEU A 339 -15.54 13.22 -13.78
N GLY A 340 -15.06 13.51 -12.57
CA GLY A 340 -15.91 13.69 -11.38
C GLY A 340 -16.62 12.42 -10.89
N ARG A 341 -16.17 11.23 -11.31
CA ARG A 341 -16.68 9.92 -10.89
C ARG A 341 -15.92 9.45 -9.66
N TYR A 342 -16.33 9.93 -8.49
CA TYR A 342 -15.69 9.60 -7.23
C TYR A 342 -16.01 8.16 -6.78
N PHE A 343 -15.01 7.46 -6.21
CA PHE A 343 -15.21 6.15 -5.61
C PHE A 343 -15.63 6.33 -4.14
N ASP A 344 -16.93 6.27 -3.91
CA ASP A 344 -17.63 6.40 -2.63
C ASP A 344 -17.87 5.06 -1.92
N LYS A 345 -17.55 3.94 -2.58
CA LYS A 345 -17.66 2.58 -2.03
C LYS A 345 -16.32 1.85 -2.05
N PHE A 346 -15.96 1.25 -0.91
CA PHE A 346 -14.80 0.36 -0.83
C PHE A 346 -15.16 -1.05 -1.34
N ASP A 347 -14.69 -1.40 -2.54
CA ASP A 347 -14.85 -2.73 -3.12
C ASP A 347 -13.96 -3.76 -2.43
N VAL A 348 -14.44 -4.45 -1.38
CA VAL A 348 -13.67 -5.44 -0.61
C VAL A 348 -13.00 -6.46 -1.54
N THR A 349 -11.68 -6.65 -1.37
CA THR A 349 -10.94 -7.65 -2.15
C THR A 349 -11.15 -9.01 -1.51
N GLU A 350 -11.76 -9.94 -2.24
CA GLU A 350 -11.86 -11.33 -1.78
C GLU A 350 -10.46 -11.95 -1.63
N LYS A 351 -10.21 -12.55 -0.47
CA LYS A 351 -8.99 -13.31 -0.14
C LYS A 351 -9.39 -14.75 0.21
N ALA A 352 -9.73 -15.52 -0.81
CA ALA A 352 -10.10 -16.92 -0.70
C ALA A 352 -8.87 -17.78 -0.37
N THR A 353 -9.06 -18.79 0.49
CA THR A 353 -8.04 -19.81 0.80
C THR A 353 -8.28 -21.07 -0.02
N VAL A 354 -7.27 -21.91 -0.22
CA VAL A 354 -7.45 -23.20 -0.93
C VAL A 354 -8.52 -24.09 -0.27
N LYS A 355 -8.62 -24.07 1.07
CA LYS A 355 -9.68 -24.76 1.81
C LYS A 355 -11.09 -24.21 1.53
N SER A 356 -11.20 -22.94 1.17
CA SER A 356 -12.48 -22.32 0.80
C SER A 356 -12.93 -22.64 -0.63
N LYS A 357 -12.01 -23.07 -1.51
CA LYS A 357 -12.33 -23.47 -2.89
C LYS A 357 -12.85 -24.91 -3.03
N SER A 358 -12.69 -25.72 -1.98
CA SER A 358 -13.11 -27.13 -1.96
C SER A 358 -14.51 -27.33 -1.36
N LYS A 359 -15.37 -26.30 -1.38
CA LYS A 359 -16.77 -26.39 -0.97
C LYS A 359 -17.69 -26.22 -2.16
#